data_AF-A0A2M8Q6Y0-F1
#
_entry.id   AF-A0A2M8Q6Y0-F1
#
_cell.length_a   1.000
_cell.length_b   1.000
_cell.length_c   1.000
_cell.angle_alpha   90.00
_cell.angle_beta   90.00
_cell.angle_gamma   90.00
#
_symmetry.space_group_name_H-M   'P 1'
#
loop_
_entity.id
_entity.type
_entity.pdbx_description
1 polymer ?
#
loop_
_entity_poly.entity_id
_entity_poly.type
_entity_poly.pdbx_seq_one_letter_code
_entity_poly.pdbx_strand_id
1 'polypeptide(L)'
;LIGDEGRGFRYILDGLNAERTLIAAECIGDGYWFVERATRYANARVVFGRPIGANQGVQFPLAENFIEIEAANLMRWRACELFDANRPCGAQANMAKYLAAKASWEAANACLQVHGGYGFAHEYDVERKFRETRL
;
A
#
# COMPACT_ATOMS: atom_id res chain seq x y z
N LEU A 1 30.98 -19.81 4.23
CA LEU A 1 29.67 -19.86 4.91
C LEU A 1 29.32 -18.43 5.31
N ILE A 2 28.05 -18.00 5.19
CA ILE A 2 27.59 -16.77 5.86
C ILE A 2 27.31 -17.17 7.31
N GLY A 3 28.16 -16.72 8.23
CA GLY A 3 28.15 -17.13 9.64
C GLY A 3 28.49 -18.62 9.83
N ASP A 4 27.98 -19.20 10.92
CA ASP A 4 28.33 -20.54 11.38
C ASP A 4 27.44 -21.64 10.79
N GLU A 5 28.00 -22.85 10.66
CA GLU A 5 27.25 -24.04 10.24
C GLU A 5 26.04 -24.30 11.15
N GLY A 6 24.89 -24.64 10.56
CA GLY A 6 23.63 -24.86 11.29
C GLY A 6 22.89 -23.60 11.75
N ARG A 7 23.43 -22.38 11.51
CA ARG A 7 22.81 -21.11 11.95
C ARG A 7 22.07 -20.33 10.86
N GLY A 8 22.10 -20.80 9.61
CA GLY A 8 21.55 -20.11 8.43
C GLY A 8 20.09 -19.63 8.59
N PHE A 9 19.20 -20.45 9.15
CA PHE A 9 17.80 -20.07 9.36
C PHE A 9 17.65 -18.82 10.23
N ARG A 10 18.47 -18.69 11.28
CA ARG A 10 18.42 -17.53 12.18
C ARG A 10 18.92 -16.26 11.50
N TYR A 11 19.96 -16.35 10.66
CA TYR A 11 20.44 -15.21 9.88
C TYR A 11 19.41 -14.75 8.85
N ILE A 12 18.71 -15.69 8.21
CA ILE A 12 17.61 -15.38 7.29
C ILE A 12 16.49 -14.63 8.02
N LEU A 13 16.03 -15.13 9.17
CA LEU A 13 14.92 -14.50 9.91
C LEU A 13 15.18 -13.03 10.28
N ASP A 14 16.43 -12.68 10.56
CA ASP A 14 16.81 -11.30 10.86
C ASP A 14 16.73 -10.42 9.60
N GLY A 15 17.31 -10.89 8.49
CA GLY A 15 17.20 -10.23 7.18
C GLY A 15 15.76 -10.07 6.70
N LEU A 16 14.89 -11.06 6.95
CA LEU A 16 13.48 -11.01 6.60
C LEU A 16 12.71 -9.89 7.33
N ASN A 17 13.16 -9.42 8.49
CA ASN A 17 12.51 -8.28 9.16
C ASN A 17 12.76 -6.96 8.42
N ALA A 18 13.97 -6.77 7.91
CA ALA A 18 14.30 -5.63 7.05
C ALA A 18 13.50 -5.70 5.74
N GLU A 19 13.48 -6.87 5.10
CA GLU A 19 12.75 -7.10 3.84
C GLU A 19 11.24 -6.83 4.00
N ARG A 20 10.60 -7.31 5.07
CA ARG A 20 9.19 -7.02 5.34
C ARG A 20 8.91 -5.52 5.46
N THR A 21 9.82 -4.79 6.11
CA THR A 21 9.68 -3.34 6.30
C THR A 21 9.86 -2.60 4.98
N LEU A 22 10.79 -3.07 4.12
CA LEU A 22 10.99 -2.55 2.77
C LEU A 22 9.76 -2.77 1.89
N ILE A 23 9.25 -4.00 1.82
CA ILE A 23 8.05 -4.33 1.03
C ILE A 23 6.82 -3.57 1.55
N ALA A 24 6.69 -3.38 2.86
CA ALA A 24 5.65 -2.53 3.43
C ALA A 24 5.74 -1.09 2.87
N ALA A 25 6.95 -0.55 2.70
CA ALA A 25 7.15 0.77 2.09
C ALA A 25 6.69 0.82 0.63
N GLU A 26 6.95 -0.22 -0.14
CA GLU A 26 6.47 -0.35 -1.54
C GLU A 26 4.94 -0.34 -1.59
N CYS A 27 4.27 -1.18 -0.79
CA CYS A 27 2.81 -1.20 -0.71
C CYS A 27 2.22 0.16 -0.27
N ILE A 28 2.86 0.86 0.66
CA ILE A 28 2.43 2.21 1.07
C ILE A 28 2.54 3.20 -0.10
N GLY A 29 3.65 3.16 -0.85
CA GLY A 29 3.83 3.97 -2.06
C GLY A 29 2.76 3.69 -3.11
N ASP A 30 2.42 2.43 -3.32
CA ASP A 30 1.36 1.99 -4.21
C ASP A 30 -0.01 2.49 -3.76
N GLY A 31 -0.31 2.39 -2.45
CA GLY A 31 -1.50 2.95 -1.85
C GLY A 31 -1.65 4.46 -2.13
N TYR A 32 -0.59 5.24 -1.91
CA TYR A 32 -0.61 6.68 -2.23
C TYR A 32 -0.84 6.92 -3.71
N TRP A 33 -0.18 6.16 -4.58
CA TRP A 33 -0.36 6.29 -6.03
C TRP A 33 -1.81 6.04 -6.45
N PHE A 34 -2.46 5.00 -5.92
CA PHE A 34 -3.87 4.71 -6.23
C PHE A 34 -4.81 5.80 -5.75
N VAL A 35 -4.66 6.26 -4.50
CA VAL A 35 -5.49 7.34 -3.94
C VAL A 35 -5.32 8.62 -4.74
N GLU A 36 -4.09 8.99 -5.09
CA GLU A 36 -3.81 10.16 -5.90
C GLU A 36 -4.42 10.03 -7.30
N ARG A 37 -4.21 8.90 -7.98
CA ARG A 37 -4.73 8.64 -9.33
C ARG A 37 -6.25 8.70 -9.36
N ALA A 38 -6.91 8.05 -8.40
CA ALA A 38 -8.36 8.07 -8.24
C ALA A 38 -8.88 9.48 -7.96
N THR A 39 -8.22 10.23 -7.07
CA THR A 39 -8.62 11.60 -6.72
C THR A 39 -8.53 12.54 -7.92
N ARG A 40 -7.44 12.46 -8.70
CA ARG A 40 -7.29 13.25 -9.93
C ARG A 40 -8.39 12.93 -10.93
N TYR A 41 -8.68 11.64 -11.17
CA TYR A 41 -9.75 11.23 -12.08
C TYR A 41 -11.13 11.68 -11.58
N ALA A 42 -11.40 11.55 -10.28
CA ALA A 42 -12.67 11.94 -9.67
C ALA A 42 -12.96 13.43 -9.81
N ASN A 43 -11.93 14.28 -9.77
CA ASN A 43 -12.05 15.73 -9.95
C ASN A 43 -12.20 16.14 -11.43
N ALA A 44 -11.67 15.36 -12.37
CA ALA A 44 -11.75 15.66 -13.80
C ALA A 44 -13.01 15.08 -14.47
N ARG A 45 -13.48 13.90 -14.03
CA ARG A 45 -14.61 13.20 -14.65
C ARG A 45 -15.94 13.84 -14.23
N VAL A 46 -16.66 14.39 -15.20
CA VAL A 46 -17.99 14.98 -15.00
C VAL A 46 -19.08 14.01 -15.44
N VAL A 47 -20.02 13.72 -14.55
CA VAL A 47 -21.25 12.96 -14.83
C VAL A 47 -22.39 13.62 -14.08
N PHE A 48 -23.58 13.68 -14.69
CA PHE A 48 -24.75 14.37 -14.10
C PHE A 48 -24.47 15.83 -13.73
N GLY A 49 -23.66 16.53 -14.53
CA GLY A 49 -23.42 17.97 -14.42
C GLY A 49 -22.40 18.42 -13.38
N ARG A 50 -21.69 17.51 -12.69
CA ARG A 50 -20.60 17.86 -11.76
C ARG A 50 -19.48 16.79 -11.72
N PRO A 51 -18.29 17.11 -11.20
CA PRO A 51 -17.25 16.11 -10.97
C PRO A 51 -17.75 14.96 -10.09
N ILE A 52 -17.38 13.72 -10.42
CA ILE A 52 -17.80 12.54 -9.64
C ILE A 52 -17.25 12.57 -8.21
N GLY A 53 -16.14 13.28 -7.98
CA GLY A 53 -15.55 13.54 -6.66
C GLY A 53 -16.44 14.36 -5.73
N ALA A 54 -17.54 14.98 -6.22
CA ALA A 54 -18.54 15.61 -5.36
C ALA A 54 -19.52 14.62 -4.73
N ASN A 55 -19.47 13.33 -5.12
CA ASN A 55 -20.33 12.30 -4.56
C ASN A 55 -19.65 11.61 -3.37
N GLN A 56 -20.33 11.53 -2.24
CA GLN A 56 -19.81 10.92 -1.01
C GLN A 56 -19.41 9.45 -1.18
N GLY A 57 -20.09 8.71 -2.06
CA GLY A 57 -19.72 7.33 -2.41
C GLY A 57 -18.36 7.20 -3.13
N VAL A 58 -17.78 8.30 -3.61
CA VAL A 58 -16.40 8.38 -4.11
C VAL A 58 -15.46 8.95 -3.05
N GLN A 59 -15.88 9.99 -2.34
CA GLN A 59 -15.03 10.68 -1.35
C GLN A 59 -14.69 9.81 -0.13
N PHE A 60 -15.69 9.13 0.45
CA PHE A 60 -15.49 8.41 1.70
C PHE A 60 -14.53 7.22 1.56
N PRO A 61 -14.65 6.35 0.54
CA PRO A 61 -13.68 5.26 0.36
C PRO A 61 -12.25 5.76 0.12
N LEU A 62 -12.07 6.85 -0.63
CA LEU A 62 -10.74 7.42 -0.85
C LEU A 62 -10.13 8.01 0.44
N ALA A 63 -10.96 8.66 1.27
CA ALA A 63 -10.53 9.16 2.57
C ALA A 63 -10.18 8.02 3.54
N GLU A 64 -11.00 6.98 3.60
CA GLU A 64 -10.77 5.78 4.43
C GLU A 64 -9.47 5.08 4.03
N ASN A 65 -9.27 4.85 2.73
CA ASN A 65 -8.03 4.24 2.22
C ASN A 65 -6.80 5.08 2.56
N PHE A 66 -6.88 6.41 2.45
CA PHE A 66 -5.78 7.29 2.85
C PHE A 66 -5.45 7.14 4.35
N ILE A 67 -6.47 7.08 5.21
CA ILE A 67 -6.30 6.86 6.65
C ILE A 67 -5.64 5.49 6.92
N GLU A 68 -6.07 4.42 6.24
CA GLU A 68 -5.46 3.10 6.39
C GLU A 68 -3.99 3.08 5.94
N ILE A 69 -3.64 3.78 4.85
CA ILE A 69 -2.26 3.91 4.37
C ILE A 69 -1.40 4.64 5.40
N GLU A 70 -1.88 5.76 5.96
CA GLU A 70 -1.18 6.49 7.03
C GLU A 70 -0.96 5.62 8.27
N ALA A 71 -1.98 4.83 8.67
CA ALA A 71 -1.86 3.90 9.79
C ALA A 71 -0.80 2.81 9.53
N ALA A 72 -0.77 2.24 8.31
CA ALA A 72 0.26 1.30 7.90
C ALA A 72 1.66 1.95 7.89
N ASN A 73 1.75 3.20 7.45
CA ASN A 73 2.99 3.96 7.39
C ASN A 73 3.59 4.23 8.77
N LEU A 74 2.75 4.56 9.76
CA LEU A 74 3.16 4.68 11.16
C LEU A 74 3.73 3.35 11.69
N MET A 75 3.07 2.23 11.39
CA MET A 75 3.56 0.90 11.81
C MET A 75 4.89 0.54 11.12
N ARG A 76 5.05 0.87 9.83
CA ARG A 76 6.32 0.69 9.11
C ARG A 76 7.43 1.47 9.78
N TRP A 77 7.23 2.77 10.06
CA TRP A 77 8.24 3.57 10.74
C TRP A 77 8.59 3.02 12.12
N ARG A 78 7.58 2.51 12.85
CA ARG A 78 7.84 1.83 14.12
C ARG A 78 8.72 0.59 13.97
N ALA A 79 8.53 -0.18 12.89
CA ALA A 79 9.39 -1.32 12.59
C ALA A 79 10.82 -0.88 12.24
N CYS A 80 10.97 0.17 11.41
CA CYS A 80 12.28 0.75 11.07
C CYS A 80 13.03 1.22 12.33
N GLU A 81 12.39 2.01 13.19
CA GLU A 81 13.01 2.52 14.42
C GLU A 81 13.56 1.41 15.31
N LEU A 82 12.80 0.32 15.46
CA LEU A 82 13.23 -0.82 16.26
C LEU A 82 14.37 -1.57 15.57
N PHE A 83 14.30 -1.76 14.26
CA PHE A 83 15.35 -2.41 13.47
C PHE A 83 16.67 -1.63 13.55
N ASP A 84 16.65 -0.32 13.30
CA ASP A 84 17.83 0.55 13.34
C ASP A 84 18.44 0.63 14.75
N ALA A 85 17.60 0.55 15.78
CA ALA A 85 18.04 0.48 17.18
C ALA A 85 18.55 -0.90 17.60
N ASN A 86 18.65 -1.88 16.70
CA ASN A 86 19.00 -3.28 16.98
C ASN A 86 18.10 -3.92 18.06
N ARG A 87 16.83 -3.54 18.09
CA ARG A 87 15.81 -4.07 19.01
C ARG A 87 14.95 -5.13 18.31
N PRO A 88 14.36 -6.08 19.06
CA PRO A 88 13.41 -7.02 18.49
C PRO A 88 12.25 -6.29 17.80
N CYS A 89 12.11 -6.50 16.48
CA CYS A 89 11.14 -5.81 15.63
C CYS A 89 10.23 -6.76 14.84
N GLY A 90 10.37 -8.09 15.01
CA GLY A 90 9.68 -9.08 14.19
C GLY A 90 8.16 -8.93 14.18
N ALA A 91 7.55 -8.65 15.33
CA ALA A 91 6.10 -8.43 15.40
C ALA A 91 5.69 -7.18 14.60
N GLN A 92 6.41 -6.08 14.76
CA GLN A 92 6.15 -4.80 14.10
C GLN A 92 6.37 -4.89 12.59
N ALA A 93 7.43 -5.57 12.14
CA ALA A 93 7.68 -5.79 10.72
C ALA A 93 6.56 -6.63 10.06
N ASN A 94 6.07 -7.67 10.74
CA ASN A 94 4.93 -8.46 10.25
C ASN A 94 3.63 -7.64 10.21
N MET A 95 3.34 -6.87 11.27
CA MET A 95 2.18 -5.97 11.30
C MET A 95 2.25 -4.92 10.20
N ALA A 96 3.42 -4.28 10.02
CA ALA A 96 3.65 -3.28 8.98
C ALA A 96 3.37 -3.85 7.59
N LYS A 97 3.96 -5.02 7.27
CA LYS A 97 3.72 -5.67 5.97
C LYS A 97 2.25 -5.99 5.76
N TYR A 98 1.61 -6.61 6.75
CA TYR A 98 0.20 -7.01 6.64
C TYR A 98 -0.71 -5.80 6.42
N LEU A 99 -0.57 -4.77 7.24
CA LEU A 99 -1.37 -3.55 7.15
C LEU A 99 -1.13 -2.84 5.82
N ALA A 100 0.12 -2.69 5.39
CA ALA A 100 0.46 -2.03 4.15
C ALA A 100 -0.11 -2.77 2.92
N ALA A 101 0.02 -4.10 2.88
CA ALA A 101 -0.53 -4.91 1.79
C ALA A 101 -2.07 -4.82 1.75
N LYS A 102 -2.75 -4.87 2.90
CA LYS A 102 -4.21 -4.69 2.97
C LYS A 102 -4.61 -3.28 2.48
N ALA A 103 -4.00 -2.23 3.02
CA ALA A 103 -4.35 -0.85 2.68
C ALA A 103 -4.09 -0.56 1.20
N SER A 104 -2.98 -1.04 0.63
CA SER A 104 -2.69 -0.92 -0.79
C SER A 104 -3.73 -1.63 -1.66
N TRP A 105 -4.18 -2.83 -1.25
CA TRP A 105 -5.20 -3.58 -1.97
C TRP A 105 -6.56 -2.85 -1.97
N GLU A 106 -7.00 -2.32 -0.84
CA GLU A 106 -8.25 -1.56 -0.76
C GLU A 106 -8.18 -0.25 -1.56
N ALA A 107 -7.03 0.44 -1.53
CA ALA A 107 -6.77 1.60 -2.37
C ALA A 107 -6.84 1.27 -3.87
N ALA A 108 -6.27 0.12 -4.27
CA ALA A 108 -6.30 -0.36 -5.64
C ALA A 108 -7.73 -0.65 -6.12
N ASN A 109 -8.54 -1.33 -5.30
CA ASN A 109 -9.96 -1.60 -5.60
C ASN A 109 -10.77 -0.32 -5.73
N ALA A 110 -10.61 0.62 -4.80
CA ALA A 110 -11.29 1.91 -4.88
C ALA A 110 -10.86 2.70 -6.13
N CYS A 111 -9.57 2.68 -6.48
CA CYS A 111 -9.09 3.35 -7.69
C CYS A 111 -9.72 2.77 -8.95
N LEU A 112 -9.79 1.43 -9.08
CA LEU A 112 -10.52 0.79 -10.19
C LEU A 112 -11.98 1.22 -10.21
N GLN A 113 -12.67 1.17 -9.07
CA GLN A 113 -14.09 1.50 -8.98
C GLN A 113 -14.37 2.96 -9.36
N VAL A 114 -13.51 3.90 -8.95
CA VAL A 114 -13.61 5.32 -9.30
C VAL A 114 -13.44 5.56 -10.81
N HIS A 115 -12.57 4.79 -11.46
CA HIS A 115 -12.42 4.84 -12.93
C HIS A 115 -13.55 4.10 -13.67
N GLY A 116 -14.29 3.23 -12.98
CA GLY A 116 -15.31 2.38 -13.59
C GLY A 116 -14.71 1.50 -14.69
N GLY A 117 -15.39 1.40 -15.84
CA GLY A 117 -14.87 0.63 -16.98
C GLY A 117 -13.49 1.10 -17.48
N TYR A 118 -13.16 2.39 -17.32
CA TYR A 118 -11.85 2.91 -17.71
C TYR A 118 -10.71 2.48 -16.78
N GLY A 119 -11.03 1.89 -15.61
CA GLY A 119 -10.02 1.28 -14.74
C GLY A 119 -9.29 0.12 -15.42
N PHE A 120 -9.92 -0.52 -16.42
CA PHE A 120 -9.36 -1.60 -17.23
C PHE A 120 -8.73 -1.13 -18.54
N ALA A 121 -8.76 0.18 -18.84
CA ALA A 121 -8.15 0.72 -20.04
C ALA A 121 -6.65 0.97 -19.83
N HIS A 122 -5.83 0.47 -20.74
CA HIS A 122 -4.37 0.60 -20.69
C HIS A 122 -3.89 2.06 -20.61
N GLU A 123 -4.65 3.00 -21.18
CA GLU A 123 -4.35 4.44 -21.18
C GLU A 123 -4.25 5.06 -19.77
N TYR A 124 -4.87 4.43 -18.76
CA TYR A 124 -4.88 4.96 -17.39
C TYR A 124 -3.82 4.31 -16.49
N ASP A 125 -3.16 3.24 -16.93
CA ASP A 125 -2.19 2.42 -16.17
C ASP A 125 -2.72 1.77 -14.88
N VAL A 126 -3.99 2.01 -14.51
CA VAL A 126 -4.59 1.49 -13.27
C VAL A 126 -4.64 -0.03 -13.27
N GLU A 127 -5.05 -0.65 -14.38
CA GLU A 127 -5.13 -2.12 -14.50
C GLU A 127 -3.78 -2.79 -14.29
N ARG A 128 -2.71 -2.20 -14.84
CA ARG A 128 -1.34 -2.71 -14.74
C ARG A 128 -0.89 -2.69 -13.28
N LYS A 129 -1.00 -1.53 -12.63
CA LYS A 129 -0.60 -1.36 -11.24
C LYS A 129 -1.45 -2.21 -10.28
N PHE A 130 -2.74 -2.38 -10.58
CA PHE A 130 -3.64 -3.24 -9.81
C PHE A 130 -3.19 -4.70 -9.81
N ARG A 131 -2.78 -5.23 -10.96
CA ARG A 131 -2.23 -6.60 -11.06
C ARG A 131 -0.92 -6.74 -10.28
N GLU A 132 -0.06 -5.73 -10.35
CA GLU A 132 1.22 -5.71 -9.61
C GLU A 132 1.00 -5.73 -8.09
N THR A 133 -0.02 -5.04 -7.59
CA THR A 133 -0.34 -4.92 -6.15
C THR A 133 -0.80 -6.24 -5.50
N ARG A 134 -1.14 -7.26 -6.31
CA ARG A 134 -1.66 -8.54 -5.81
C ARG A 134 -0.58 -9.48 -5.26
N LEU A 135 0.68 -9.27 -5.64
CA LEU A 135 1.85 -10.08 -5.29
C LEU A 135 2.31 -9.81 -3.85
#